data_AF-A0A1I3RJ37-F1
#
_entry.id   AF-A0A1I3RJ37-F1
#
_cell.length_a   1.000
_cell.length_b   1.000
_cell.length_c   1.000
_cell.angle_alpha   90.00
_cell.angle_beta   90.00
_cell.angle_gamma   90.00
#
_symmetry.space_group_name_H-M   'P 1'
#
loop_
_entity.id
_entity.type
_entity.pdbx_description
1 polymer ?
#
loop_
_entity_poly.entity_id
_entity_poly.type
_entity_poly.pdbx_seq_one_letter_code
_entity_poly.pdbx_strand_id
1 'polypeptide(L)' 'MIRKLIIVSALLGSTTAQAQICKQLPPGPARLQCAEANRPQLGAKLERCKEEAGSMGLHATKGDPALKEYVQACMHRR' A
#
# COMPACT_ATOMS: atom_id res chain seq x y z
N MET A 1 -11.03 -51.32 16.22
CA MET A 1 -11.25 -50.86 14.84
C MET A 1 -11.00 -49.37 14.77
N ILE A 2 -10.01 -48.94 13.99
CA ILE A 2 -9.56 -47.54 13.88
C ILE A 2 -10.28 -46.90 12.69
N ARG A 3 -11.00 -45.81 12.89
CA ARG A 3 -11.39 -44.89 11.80
C ARG A 3 -11.17 -43.45 12.24
N LYS A 4 -9.97 -42.97 11.91
CA LYS A 4 -9.53 -41.58 12.04
C LYS A 4 -10.36 -40.72 11.09
N LEU A 5 -11.19 -39.83 11.63
CA LEU A 5 -11.76 -38.72 10.86
C LEU A 5 -10.82 -37.53 11.02
N ILE A 6 -9.88 -37.44 10.09
CA ILE A 6 -9.05 -36.26 9.91
C ILE A 6 -9.96 -35.19 9.32
N ILE A 7 -10.38 -34.24 10.16
CA ILE A 7 -11.05 -33.03 9.72
C ILE A 7 -10.00 -32.24 8.95
N VAL A 8 -10.13 -32.24 7.63
CA VAL A 8 -9.31 -31.43 6.74
C VAL A 8 -9.69 -29.98 7.00
N SER A 9 -8.92 -29.32 7.87
CA SER A 9 -8.88 -27.87 7.96
C SER A 9 -8.53 -27.32 6.59
N ALA A 10 -9.55 -26.83 5.87
CA ALA A 10 -9.36 -26.00 4.69
C ALA A 10 -8.75 -24.67 5.17
N LEU A 11 -7.43 -24.69 5.36
CA LEU A 11 -6.60 -23.52 5.57
C LEU A 11 -6.88 -22.54 4.43
N LEU A 12 -7.45 -21.40 4.81
CA LEU A 12 -7.47 -20.16 4.06
C LEU A 12 -6.12 -19.96 3.36
N GLY A 13 -6.11 -20.15 2.06
CA GLY A 13 -4.87 -20.21 1.28
C GLY A 13 -5.09 -19.85 -0.17
N SER A 14 -5.72 -18.71 -0.44
CA SER A 14 -5.78 -18.15 -1.78
C SER A 14 -5.51 -16.64 -1.74
N THR A 15 -4.36 -16.28 -1.17
CA THR A 15 -3.79 -14.92 -1.24
C THR A 15 -2.44 -14.95 -1.93
N THR A 16 -2.34 -15.63 -3.07
CA THR A 16 -1.11 -15.63 -3.90
C THR A 16 -1.36 -15.28 -5.36
N ALA A 17 -2.56 -14.82 -5.72
CA ALA A 17 -2.88 -14.27 -7.05
C ALA A 17 -3.04 -12.73 -7.06
N GLN A 18 -3.02 -12.07 -5.89
CA GLN A 18 -3.31 -10.63 -5.78
C GLN A 18 -2.09 -9.72 -5.87
N ALA A 19 -0.88 -10.29 -6.01
CA ALA A 19 0.27 -9.59 -6.56
C ALA A 19 0.07 -9.32 -8.08
N GLN A 20 -1.13 -8.92 -8.47
CA GLN A 20 -1.35 -8.18 -9.69
C GLN A 20 -0.32 -7.07 -9.69
N ILE A 21 0.44 -6.98 -10.77
CA ILE A 21 1.54 -6.05 -10.90
C ILE A 21 0.93 -4.66 -10.80
N CYS A 22 0.85 -4.07 -9.60
CA CYS A 22 0.25 -2.75 -9.42
C CYS A 22 1.01 -1.69 -10.24
N LYS A 23 2.24 -2.02 -10.68
CA LYS A 23 3.01 -1.24 -11.66
C LYS A 23 2.40 -1.19 -13.07
N GLN A 24 1.58 -2.16 -13.46
CA GLN A 24 0.84 -2.19 -14.73
C GLN A 24 -0.37 -1.25 -14.72
N LEU A 25 -0.87 -0.86 -13.54
CA LEU A 25 -1.91 0.15 -13.47
C LEU A 25 -1.33 1.53 -13.84
N PRO A 26 -2.12 2.36 -14.56
CA PRO A 26 -1.74 3.75 -14.80
C PRO A 26 -1.53 4.48 -13.46
N PRO A 27 -0.64 5.48 -13.42
CA PRO A 27 -0.46 6.30 -12.23
C PRO A 27 -1.79 6.95 -11.84
N GLY A 28 -2.27 6.68 -10.63
CA GLY A 28 -3.59 7.11 -10.18
C GLY A 28 -4.03 6.42 -8.88
N PRO A 29 -5.23 6.77 -8.37
CA PRO A 29 -5.74 6.25 -7.10
C PRO A 29 -5.89 4.72 -7.12
N ALA A 30 -6.27 4.12 -8.25
CA ALA A 30 -6.40 2.67 -8.39
C ALA A 30 -5.06 1.92 -8.20
N ARG A 31 -3.95 2.51 -8.65
CA ARG A 31 -2.61 1.94 -8.45
C ARG A 31 -2.18 2.00 -6.98
N LEU A 32 -2.53 3.09 -6.28
CA LEU A 32 -2.29 3.22 -4.84
C LEU A 32 -3.12 2.20 -4.06
N GLN A 33 -4.41 2.06 -4.37
CA GLN A 33 -5.28 1.07 -3.72
C GLN A 33 -4.79 -0.36 -3.93
N CYS A 34 -4.36 -0.71 -5.15
CA CYS A 34 -3.73 -2.02 -5.43
C CYS A 34 -2.45 -2.20 -4.61
N ALA A 35 -1.59 -1.17 -4.55
CA ALA A 35 -0.34 -1.24 -3.83
C ALA A 35 -0.56 -1.35 -2.31
N GLU A 36 -1.55 -0.63 -1.77
CA GLU A 36 -1.93 -0.66 -0.36
C GLU A 36 -2.56 -2.00 0.05
N ALA A 37 -3.43 -2.56 -0.79
CA ALA A 37 -3.98 -3.91 -0.59
C ALA A 37 -2.90 -5.00 -0.60
N ASN A 38 -1.84 -4.82 -1.40
CA ASN A 38 -0.71 -5.74 -1.46
C ASN A 38 0.39 -5.47 -0.42
N ARG A 39 0.47 -4.24 0.08
CA ARG A 39 1.48 -3.78 1.05
C ARG A 39 0.80 -2.81 2.02
N PRO A 40 0.18 -3.30 3.10
CA PRO A 40 -0.48 -2.44 4.08
C PRO A 40 0.48 -1.42 4.71
N GLN A 41 1.78 -1.70 4.73
CA GLN A 41 2.81 -0.75 5.15
C GLN A 41 2.92 0.51 4.27
N LEU A 42 2.39 0.51 3.04
CA LEU A 42 2.41 1.69 2.16
C LEU A 42 1.46 2.78 2.64
N GLY A 43 0.30 2.42 3.20
CA GLY A 43 -0.64 3.40 3.78
C GLY A 43 0.00 4.13 4.96
N ALA A 44 0.57 3.37 5.91
CA ALA A 44 1.29 3.94 7.05
C ALA A 44 2.51 4.80 6.63
N LYS A 45 3.21 4.41 5.56
CA LYS A 45 4.32 5.19 5.01
C LYS A 45 3.84 6.48 4.36
N LEU A 46 2.73 6.44 3.63
CA LEU A 46 2.13 7.61 2.99
C LEU A 46 1.73 8.65 4.03
N GLU A 47 1.06 8.23 5.11
CA GLU A 47 0.68 9.13 6.20
C GLU A 47 1.90 9.75 6.87
N ARG A 48 2.94 8.94 7.18
CA ARG A 48 4.21 9.46 7.71
C ARG A 48 4.86 10.49 6.78
N CYS A 49 4.88 10.23 5.48
CA CYS A 49 5.44 11.16 4.49
C CYS A 49 4.66 12.49 4.45
N LYS A 50 3.34 12.48 4.66
CA LYS A 50 2.55 13.70 4.75
C LYS A 50 2.81 14.46 6.05
N GLU A 51 2.93 13.77 7.17
CA GLU A 51 3.28 14.38 8.47
C GLU A 51 4.67 15.03 8.43
N GLU A 52 5.66 14.35 7.84
CA GLU A 52 7.01 14.89 7.65
C GLU A 52 6.98 16.14 6.76
N ALA A 53 6.23 16.09 5.64
CA ALA A 53 6.04 17.24 4.77
C ALA A 53 5.40 18.43 5.52
N GLY A 54 4.35 18.18 6.31
CA GLY A 54 3.71 19.21 7.12
C GLY A 54 4.63 19.79 8.19
N SER A 55 5.49 18.97 8.79
CA SER A 55 6.52 19.41 9.75
C SER A 55 7.59 20.29 9.10
N MET A 56 7.80 20.14 7.79
CA MET A 56 8.67 21.00 6.97
C MET A 56 7.95 22.27 6.47
N GLY A 57 6.68 22.47 6.81
CA GLY A 57 5.87 23.59 6.31
C GLY A 57 5.34 23.38 4.89
N LEU A 58 5.44 22.17 4.33
CA LEU A 58 4.82 21.83 3.05
C LEU A 58 3.34 21.49 3.31
N HIS A 59 2.48 22.46 3.05
CA HIS A 59 1.04 22.31 3.19
C HIS A 59 0.38 22.07 1.83
N ALA A 60 -0.84 21.52 1.84
CA ALA A 60 -1.66 21.39 0.66
C ALA A 60 -2.23 22.76 0.26
N THR A 61 -1.36 23.70 -0.10
CA THR A 61 -1.76 24.96 -0.72
C THR A 61 -2.17 24.69 -2.15
N LYS A 62 -3.30 25.28 -2.57
CA LYS A 62 -3.90 25.02 -3.87
C LYS A 62 -2.90 25.38 -4.99
N GLY A 63 -2.34 24.37 -5.64
CA GLY A 63 -1.37 24.53 -6.73
C GLY A 63 0.10 24.38 -6.34
N ASP A 64 0.43 24.06 -5.09
CA ASP A 64 1.82 23.83 -4.68
C ASP A 64 2.27 22.39 -5.03
N PRO A 65 3.19 22.23 -6.00
CA PRO A 65 3.68 20.90 -6.38
C PRO A 65 4.61 20.31 -5.32
N ALA A 66 5.18 21.11 -4.41
CA ALA A 66 6.24 20.69 -3.51
C ALA A 66 5.77 19.62 -2.52
N LEU A 67 4.54 19.72 -2.00
CA LEU A 67 3.96 18.67 -1.16
C LEU A 67 3.85 17.36 -1.94
N LYS A 68 3.35 17.41 -3.17
CA LYS A 68 3.16 16.22 -4.01
C LYS A 68 4.48 15.58 -4.38
N GLU A 69 5.47 16.38 -4.79
CA GLU A 69 6.80 15.93 -5.14
C GLU A 69 7.54 15.33 -3.95
N TYR A 70 7.44 15.98 -2.79
CA TYR A 70 8.02 15.49 -1.55
C TYR A 70 7.41 14.15 -1.13
N VAL A 71 6.08 14.06 -1.05
CA VAL A 71 5.39 12.82 -0.67
C VAL A 71 5.73 11.70 -1.66
N GLN A 72 5.79 12.01 -2.96
CA GLN A 72 6.21 11.06 -3.98
C GLN A 72 7.65 10.60 -3.76
N ALA A 73 8.60 11.51 -3.53
CA ALA A 73 9.99 11.17 -3.25
C ALA A 73 10.15 10.34 -1.96
N CYS A 74 9.47 10.73 -0.89
CA CYS A 74 9.46 10.03 0.40
C CYS A 74 8.94 8.59 0.26
N MET A 75 7.87 8.38 -0.51
CA MET A 75 7.34 7.04 -0.80
C MET A 75 8.31 6.15 -1.59
N HIS A 76 9.24 6.75 -2.35
CA HIS A 76 10.27 6.03 -3.09
C HIS A 76 11.57 5.79 -2.28
N ARG A 77 11.80 6.52 -1.18
CA ARG A 77 12.90 6.21 -0.24
C ARG A 77 12.62 4.84 0.40
N ARG A 78 13.62 4.00 0.66
CA ARG A 78 13.41 2.64 1.19
C ARG A 78 12.88 2.68 2.61
#